data_AF-A0A821Y3H7-F1
#
_entry.id   AF-A0A821Y3H7-F1
#
_cell.length_a   1.000
_cell.length_b   1.000
_cell.length_c   1.000
_cell.angle_alpha   90.00
_cell.angle_beta   90.00
_cell.angle_gamma   90.00
#
_symmetry.space_group_name_H-M   'P 1'
#
loop_
_entity.id
_entity.type
_entity.pdbx_description
1 polymer ?
#
loop_
_entity_poly.entity_id
_entity_poly.type
_entity_poly.pdbx_seq_one_letter_code
_entity_poly.pdbx_strand_id
1 'polypeptide(L)'
;PRIGYGTGTKWFSRDNSKPIDTNFLQSIREALSVGYRHIDAAEMYGTDTSIGEALRTQVIPRNELFITSKVYKNIENIEQACFDVLSRLGLDYLDLWLIHGPFFDRNKTSLGHAW
;
A
#
# COMPACT_ATOMS: atom_id res chain seq x y z
N PRO A 1 -6.11 12.11 8.11
CA PRO A 1 -7.22 12.48 7.19
C PRO A 1 -8.50 11.68 7.51
N ARG A 2 -9.70 12.15 7.16
CA ARG A 2 -10.97 11.44 7.48
C ARG A 2 -11.44 10.47 6.40
N ILE A 3 -10.96 10.62 5.17
CA ILE A 3 -11.34 9.82 4.01
C ILE A 3 -10.05 9.38 3.31
N GLY A 4 -9.93 8.09 3.00
CA GLY A 4 -8.83 7.50 2.25
C GLY A 4 -9.21 7.14 0.82
N TYR A 5 -8.25 7.27 -0.10
CA TYR A 5 -8.37 6.80 -1.47
C TYR A 5 -7.87 5.35 -1.56
N GLY A 6 -8.79 4.40 -1.79
CA GLY A 6 -8.48 2.98 -1.85
C GLY A 6 -7.91 2.53 -3.19
N THR A 7 -6.86 1.72 -3.16
CA THR A 7 -6.16 1.21 -4.35
C THR A 7 -6.32 -0.30 -4.58
N GLY A 8 -7.18 -0.98 -3.81
CA GLY A 8 -7.49 -2.39 -3.99
C GLY A 8 -8.58 -2.61 -5.03
N THR A 9 -9.64 -3.34 -4.65
CA THR A 9 -10.88 -3.65 -5.41
C THR A 9 -10.84 -3.43 -6.93
N LYS A 10 -10.99 -2.17 -7.40
CA LYS A 10 -11.00 -1.84 -8.84
C LYS A 10 -9.64 -2.04 -9.52
N TRP A 11 -8.57 -1.70 -8.81
CA TRP A 11 -7.19 -1.66 -9.28
C TRP A 11 -6.38 -2.90 -8.87
N PHE A 12 -7.02 -3.85 -8.17
CA PHE A 12 -6.40 -5.09 -7.75
C PHE A 12 -5.83 -5.87 -8.93
N SER A 13 -4.54 -6.20 -8.87
CA SER A 13 -3.87 -7.08 -9.82
C SER A 13 -3.16 -8.22 -9.09
N ARG A 14 -3.32 -9.44 -9.61
CA ARG A 14 -2.54 -10.60 -9.17
C ARG A 14 -1.19 -10.70 -9.88
N ASP A 15 -1.00 -9.89 -10.90
CA ASP A 15 0.14 -9.93 -11.79
C ASP A 15 0.93 -8.63 -11.64
N ASN A 16 2.02 -8.72 -10.87
CA ASN A 16 2.95 -7.62 -10.61
C ASN A 16 3.96 -7.44 -11.76
N SER A 17 3.94 -8.29 -12.79
CA SER A 17 4.76 -8.14 -13.99
C SER A 17 4.10 -7.25 -15.04
N LYS A 18 2.81 -6.93 -14.86
CA LYS A 18 2.10 -6.03 -15.77
C LYS A 18 2.74 -4.65 -15.76
N PRO A 19 2.80 -3.99 -16.92
CA PRO A 19 3.16 -2.58 -16.97
C PRO A 19 2.19 -1.77 -16.10
N ILE A 20 2.69 -0.64 -15.59
CA ILE A 20 1.88 0.30 -14.80
C ILE A 20 0.62 0.67 -15.58
N ASP A 21 -0.55 0.44 -14.97
CA ASP A 21 -1.82 0.88 -15.53
C ASP A 21 -1.87 2.42 -15.50
N THR A 22 -1.85 3.03 -16.69
CA THR A 22 -1.86 4.48 -16.85
C THR A 22 -3.16 5.11 -16.34
N ASN A 23 -4.30 4.42 -16.44
CA ASN A 23 -5.57 4.90 -15.89
C ASN A 23 -5.53 4.92 -14.37
N PHE A 24 -4.93 3.89 -13.76
CA PHE A 24 -4.76 3.85 -12.31
C PHE A 24 -3.84 4.99 -11.83
N LEU A 25 -2.70 5.17 -12.50
CA LEU A 25 -1.74 6.22 -12.19
C LEU A 25 -2.40 7.62 -12.26
N GLN A 26 -3.15 7.88 -13.32
CA GLN A 26 -3.90 9.12 -13.49
C GLN A 26 -4.94 9.30 -12.38
N SER A 27 -5.64 8.23 -12.00
CA SER A 27 -6.66 8.27 -10.97
C SER A 27 -6.09 8.61 -9.58
N ILE A 28 -4.90 8.11 -9.23
CA ILE A 28 -4.22 8.51 -7.98
C ILE A 28 -3.83 10.00 -8.04
N ARG A 29 -3.26 10.44 -9.16
CA ARG A 29 -2.86 11.86 -9.34
C ARG A 29 -4.05 12.80 -9.20
N GLU A 30 -5.19 12.45 -9.78
CA GLU A 30 -6.44 13.22 -9.63
C GLU A 30 -6.92 13.24 -8.18
N ALA A 31 -6.89 12.10 -7.47
CA ALA A 31 -7.24 12.07 -6.05
C ALA A 31 -6.35 13.04 -5.25
N LEU A 32 -5.04 13.01 -5.47
CA LEU A 32 -4.09 13.91 -4.80
C LEU A 32 -4.34 15.39 -5.16
N SER A 33 -4.64 15.68 -6.42
CA SER A 33 -4.88 17.06 -6.89
C SER A 33 -6.16 17.66 -6.34
N VAL A 34 -7.22 16.85 -6.13
CA VAL A 34 -8.47 17.31 -5.49
C VAL A 34 -8.43 17.29 -3.96
N GLY A 35 -7.27 17.02 -3.36
CA GLY A 35 -7.04 17.19 -1.92
C GLY A 35 -7.03 15.90 -1.10
N TYR A 36 -7.06 14.70 -1.71
CA TYR A 36 -6.81 13.49 -0.94
C TYR A 36 -5.39 13.51 -0.39
N ARG A 37 -5.28 13.12 0.89
CA ARG A 37 -4.01 13.01 1.60
C ARG A 37 -3.85 11.66 2.29
N HIS A 38 -4.82 10.76 2.15
CA HIS A 38 -4.73 9.40 2.68
C HIS A 38 -4.86 8.40 1.54
N ILE A 39 -3.84 7.56 1.35
CA ILE A 39 -3.82 6.46 0.39
C ILE A 39 -3.91 5.14 1.14
N ASP A 40 -4.85 4.29 0.76
CA ASP A 40 -5.03 2.95 1.30
C ASP A 40 -4.55 1.90 0.29
N ALA A 41 -3.45 1.23 0.63
CA ALA A 41 -2.80 0.19 -0.15
C ALA A 41 -2.85 -1.17 0.57
N ALA A 42 -2.32 -2.22 -0.05
CA ALA A 42 -2.02 -3.49 0.58
C ALA A 42 -1.01 -4.28 -0.25
N GLU A 43 -0.18 -5.09 0.40
CA GLU A 43 0.75 -6.02 -0.24
C GLU A 43 0.08 -6.85 -1.34
N MET A 44 -1.16 -7.29 -1.08
CA MET A 44 -1.90 -8.15 -2.00
C MET A 44 -2.41 -7.42 -3.25
N TYR A 45 -2.57 -6.09 -3.21
CA TYR A 45 -3.26 -5.38 -4.30
C TYR A 45 -2.43 -5.28 -5.58
N GLY A 46 -1.11 -5.45 -5.48
CA GLY A 46 -0.21 -5.33 -6.62
C GLY A 46 -0.07 -3.89 -7.13
N THR A 47 -0.41 -2.91 -6.30
CA THR A 47 -0.50 -1.49 -6.70
C THR A 47 0.67 -0.62 -6.21
N ASP A 48 1.54 -1.15 -5.36
CA ASP A 48 2.57 -0.37 -4.64
C ASP A 48 3.46 0.46 -5.59
N THR A 49 4.00 -0.17 -6.64
CA THR A 49 4.88 0.51 -7.61
C THR A 49 4.19 1.68 -8.31
N SER A 50 2.91 1.52 -8.69
CA SER A 50 2.14 2.59 -9.34
C SER A 50 1.80 3.73 -8.37
N ILE A 51 1.57 3.42 -7.10
CA ILE A 51 1.38 4.42 -6.04
C ILE A 51 2.67 5.22 -5.87
N GLY A 52 3.82 4.55 -5.72
CA GLY A 52 5.12 5.21 -5.60
C GLY A 52 5.40 6.16 -6.78
N GLU A 53 5.11 5.71 -8.00
CA GLU A 53 5.25 6.55 -9.19
C GLU A 53 4.33 7.78 -9.17
N ALA A 54 3.08 7.64 -8.73
CA ALA A 54 2.16 8.77 -8.60
C ALA A 54 2.66 9.79 -7.56
N LEU A 55 3.10 9.31 -6.39
CA LEU A 55 3.60 10.15 -5.30
C LEU A 55 4.84 10.94 -5.71
N ARG A 56 5.78 10.30 -6.42
CA ARG A 56 7.00 10.93 -6.93
C ARG A 56 6.70 12.07 -7.92
N THR A 57 5.62 11.96 -8.70
CA THR A 57 5.29 12.95 -9.74
C THR A 57 4.44 14.14 -9.28
N GLN A 58 3.74 14.06 -8.15
CA GLN A 58 2.90 15.16 -7.64
C GLN A 58 3.61 16.09 -6.65
N VAL A 59 4.80 15.71 -6.16
CA VAL A 59 5.65 16.50 -5.23
C VAL A 59 4.85 17.06 -4.04
N ILE A 60 4.16 16.18 -3.31
CA ILE A 60 3.51 16.53 -2.03
C ILE A 60 4.48 16.21 -0.89
N PRO A 61 4.69 17.11 0.09
CA PRO A 61 5.53 16.81 1.24
C PRO A 61 5.09 15.52 1.94
N ARG A 62 6.05 14.62 2.22
CA ARG A 62 5.74 13.30 2.78
C ARG A 62 4.94 13.37 4.09
N ASN A 63 5.18 14.40 4.91
CA ASN A 63 4.48 14.64 6.18
C ASN A 63 3.03 15.15 6.02
N GLU A 64 2.61 15.52 4.81
CA GLU A 64 1.21 15.83 4.51
C GLU A 64 0.41 14.60 4.07
N LEU A 65 1.10 13.49 3.80
CA LEU A 65 0.49 12.25 3.35
C LEU A 65 0.31 11.28 4.52
N PHE A 66 -0.77 10.52 4.46
CA PHE A 66 -1.05 9.40 5.35
C PHE A 66 -1.14 8.13 4.49
N ILE A 67 -0.13 7.27 4.55
CA ILE A 67 -0.04 6.06 3.74
C ILE A 67 -0.33 4.85 4.62
N THR A 68 -1.40 4.13 4.29
CA THR A 68 -1.76 2.86 4.89
C THR A 68 -1.37 1.72 3.97
N SER A 69 -0.78 0.65 4.51
CA SER A 69 -0.66 -0.61 3.79
C SER A 69 -0.93 -1.79 4.72
N LYS A 70 -1.06 -2.98 4.14
CA LYS A 70 -1.53 -4.18 4.83
C LYS A 70 -0.71 -5.41 4.41
N VAL A 71 -0.25 -6.20 5.38
CA VAL A 71 0.36 -7.52 5.16
C VAL A 71 -0.72 -8.58 5.01
N TYR A 72 -0.51 -9.55 4.12
CA TYR A 72 -1.36 -10.75 4.08
C TYR A 72 -0.54 -12.03 3.95
N LYS A 73 0.34 -12.13 2.95
CA LYS A 73 1.01 -13.41 2.64
C LYS A 73 2.24 -13.63 3.53
N ASN A 74 2.94 -12.55 3.86
CA ASN A 74 4.22 -12.61 4.55
C ASN A 74 4.10 -12.29 6.05
N ILE A 75 2.97 -12.67 6.67
CA ILE A 75 2.70 -12.40 8.08
C ILE A 75 3.68 -13.08 9.05
N GLU A 76 4.36 -14.14 8.60
CA GLU A 76 5.40 -14.84 9.37
C GLU A 76 6.65 -13.96 9.61
N ASN A 77 6.89 -12.95 8.74
CA ASN A 77 7.95 -11.96 8.92
C ASN A 77 7.42 -10.57 8.54
N ILE A 78 6.69 -9.97 9.48
CA ILE A 78 5.99 -8.70 9.28
C ILE A 78 6.93 -7.53 9.02
N GLU A 79 8.11 -7.55 9.63
CA GLU A 79 9.11 -6.50 9.46
C GLU A 79 9.64 -6.51 8.02
N GLN A 80 10.08 -7.67 7.52
CA GLN A 80 10.52 -7.80 6.13
C GLN A 80 9.41 -7.47 5.14
N ALA A 81 8.18 -7.92 5.40
CA ALA A 81 7.02 -7.60 4.55
C ALA A 81 6.78 -6.08 4.45
N CYS A 82 6.97 -5.36 5.56
CA CYS A 82 6.86 -3.90 5.60
C CYS A 82 7.98 -3.25 4.77
N PHE A 83 9.23 -3.69 4.94
CA PHE A 83 10.37 -3.18 4.15
C PHE A 83 10.18 -3.41 2.65
N ASP A 84 9.66 -4.57 2.25
CA ASP A 84 9.42 -4.86 0.84
C ASP A 84 8.32 -3.94 0.25
N VAL A 85 7.28 -3.65 1.01
CA VAL A 85 6.23 -2.69 0.64
C VAL A 85 6.80 -1.27 0.53
N LEU A 86 7.58 -0.83 1.52
CA LEU A 86 8.24 0.48 1.53
C LEU A 86 9.15 0.67 0.31
N SER A 87 9.94 -0.36 -0.01
CA SER A 87 10.81 -0.39 -1.18
C SER A 87 10.04 -0.21 -2.48
N ARG A 88 8.91 -0.92 -2.66
CA ARG A 88 8.05 -0.77 -3.85
C ARG A 88 7.35 0.58 -3.93
N LEU A 89 6.95 1.13 -2.79
CA LEU A 89 6.35 2.47 -2.71
C LEU A 89 7.39 3.59 -2.89
N GLY A 90 8.68 3.31 -2.66
CA GLY A 90 9.74 4.31 -2.62
C GLY A 90 9.62 5.25 -1.42
N LEU A 91 9.26 4.72 -0.24
CA LEU A 91 9.03 5.47 0.99
C LEU A 91 9.90 4.94 2.14
N ASP A 92 10.20 5.80 3.11
CA ASP A 92 10.96 5.41 4.31
C ASP A 92 10.08 4.90 5.46
N TYR A 93 8.79 5.27 5.47
CA TYR A 93 7.83 4.84 6.49
C TYR A 93 6.39 4.81 5.98
N LEU A 94 5.55 4.03 6.67
CA LEU A 94 4.09 4.01 6.55
C LEU A 94 3.49 4.71 7.76
N ASP A 95 2.37 5.41 7.58
CA ASP A 95 1.63 6.03 8.68
C ASP A 95 0.76 5.00 9.43
N LEU A 96 0.38 3.91 8.74
CA LEU A 96 -0.35 2.80 9.32
C LEU A 96 -0.02 1.49 8.61
N TRP A 97 0.37 0.47 9.37
CA TRP A 97 0.60 -0.89 8.91
C TRP A 97 -0.39 -1.84 9.56
N LEU A 98 -1.06 -2.68 8.77
CA LEU A 98 -2.16 -3.54 9.25
C LEU A 98 -1.93 -4.99 8.87
N ILE A 99 -2.44 -5.91 9.69
CA ILE A 99 -2.76 -7.26 9.23
C ILE A 99 -4.05 -7.18 8.42
N HIS A 100 -4.01 -7.56 7.14
CA HIS A 100 -5.13 -7.38 6.20
C HIS A 100 -6.35 -8.23 6.55
N GLY A 101 -6.15 -9.37 7.22
CA GLY A 101 -7.24 -10.19 7.75
C GLY A 101 -6.71 -11.33 8.62
N PRO A 102 -7.54 -11.88 9.53
CA PRO A 102 -7.12 -12.91 10.49
C PRO A 102 -7.08 -14.34 9.89
N PHE A 103 -6.89 -14.43 8.56
CA PHE A 103 -6.97 -15.67 7.79
C PHE A 103 -5.57 -16.09 7.32
N PHE A 104 -4.81 -16.71 8.22
CA PHE A 104 -3.46 -17.21 7.97
C PHE A 104 -3.26 -18.56 8.68
N ASP A 105 -2.21 -19.29 8.27
CA ASP A 105 -1.89 -20.58 8.86
C ASP A 105 -1.44 -20.42 10.31
N ARG A 106 -2.34 -20.76 11.23
CA ARG A 106 -2.12 -20.62 12.68
C ARG A 106 -1.08 -21.59 13.24
N ASN A 107 -0.68 -22.60 12.47
CA ASN A 107 0.41 -23.49 12.85
C ASN A 107 1.78 -22.85 12.60
N LYS A 108 1.86 -21.86 11.69
CA LYS A 108 3.11 -21.17 11.36
C LYS A 108 3.30 -19.88 12.14
N THR A 109 2.22 -19.14 12.41
CA THR A 109 2.28 -17.91 13.20
C THR A 109 0.98 -17.66 13.96
N SER A 110 1.01 -16.73 14.92
CA SER A 110 -0.17 -16.28 15.66
C SER A 110 -0.28 -14.76 15.59
N LEU A 111 -1.47 -14.21 15.82
CA LEU A 111 -1.66 -12.74 15.84
C LEU A 111 -0.74 -12.04 16.85
N GLY A 112 -0.45 -12.66 17.99
CA GLY A 112 0.43 -12.11 19.02
C GLY A 112 1.92 -12.38 18.79
N HIS A 113 2.28 -13.13 17.75
CA HIS A 113 3.67 -13.27 17.30
C HIS A 113 3.93 -12.40 16.06
N ALA A 114 2.89 -12.18 15.25
CA ALA A 114 2.88 -11.25 14.14
C ALA A 114 3.11 -9.78 14.60
N TRP A 115 2.67 -9.43 15.81
CA TRP A 115 2.91 -8.13 16.46
C TRP A 115 3.84 -8.28 17.65
#